data_AF-A0A8T4I0K6-F1
#
_entry.id   AF-A0A8T4I0K6-F1
#
_cell.length_a   1.000
_cell.length_b   1.000
_cell.length_c   1.000
_cell.angle_alpha   90.00
_cell.angle_beta   90.00
_cell.angle_gamma   90.00
#
_symmetry.space_group_name_H-M   'P 1'
#
loop_
_entity.id
_entity.type
_entity.pdbx_description
1 polymer ?
#
loop_
_entity_poly.entity_id
_entity_poly.type
_entity_poly.pdbx_seq_one_letter_code
_entity_poly.pdbx_strand_id
1 'polypeptide(L)'
;GGESGNAASDGKGGTAPRAQPTAPTGEKPVKNSPDALASGFPHSEQGAQSAAANYVVALSGDGMFATASREEIVDAVYAPSVAAERKTDLDKVYGDPKFLKKVGLNEEGKAPKGSTFVARTTPVGTKVIDYKDKKAKVAVWYSSLFGLAGEDSKRPVTESWYTNTFELSWVDGDWKVTDFKQKDGPTPIGKDQAASSAEEMADAVKGFGGFTYAR
;
A
#
# COMPACT_ATOMS: atom_id res chain seq x y z
N GLY A 1 63.27 -10.64 -2.07
CA GLY A 1 63.17 -9.27 -1.54
C GLY A 1 62.37 -9.33 -0.26
N GLY A 2 62.77 -8.57 0.76
CA GLY A 2 62.17 -8.61 2.09
C GLY A 2 60.98 -7.65 2.30
N GLU A 3 60.47 -7.67 3.52
CA GLU A 3 59.25 -7.03 4.02
C GLU A 3 59.31 -5.51 4.24
N SER A 4 58.10 -4.92 4.36
CA SER A 4 57.70 -3.79 5.22
C SER A 4 58.29 -2.38 5.01
N GLY A 5 57.52 -1.29 5.13
CA GLY A 5 56.08 -1.19 5.43
C GLY A 5 55.52 0.26 5.50
N ASN A 6 54.29 0.37 6.03
CA ASN A 6 53.49 1.52 6.53
C ASN A 6 54.23 2.84 6.90
N ALA A 7 53.62 4.05 6.94
CA ALA A 7 52.23 4.56 6.91
C ALA A 7 52.23 6.07 6.47
N ALA A 8 51.20 6.95 6.54
CA ALA A 8 49.88 6.97 7.20
C ALA A 8 48.94 8.07 6.62
N SER A 9 47.62 7.98 6.93
CA SER A 9 46.64 9.08 7.24
C SER A 9 46.45 10.29 6.29
N ASP A 10 45.28 10.92 6.15
CA ASP A 10 43.91 10.65 6.62
C ASP A 10 42.91 11.47 5.77
N GLY A 11 41.67 11.00 5.59
CA GLY A 11 40.66 11.68 4.78
C GLY A 11 39.23 11.35 5.18
N LYS A 12 38.66 12.11 6.12
CA LYS A 12 37.30 11.91 6.66
C LYS A 12 36.22 12.01 5.58
N GLY A 13 35.59 10.88 5.24
CA GLY A 13 34.32 10.83 4.51
C GLY A 13 33.18 10.42 5.43
N GLY A 14 32.30 11.36 5.80
CA GLY A 14 31.12 11.07 6.62
C GLY A 14 30.13 10.20 5.86
N THR A 15 30.05 8.91 6.20
CA THR A 15 29.10 7.97 5.61
C THR A 15 27.70 8.22 6.16
N ALA A 16 26.89 8.96 5.42
CA ALA A 16 25.44 8.90 5.57
C ALA A 16 24.97 7.43 5.48
N PRO A 17 23.96 6.99 6.26
CA PRO A 17 23.51 5.60 6.25
C PRO A 17 23.16 5.15 4.83
N ARG A 18 23.99 4.27 4.26
CA ARG A 18 23.74 3.69 2.94
C ARG A 18 22.46 2.89 3.03
N ALA A 19 21.49 3.18 2.15
CA ALA A 19 20.28 2.37 2.05
C ALA A 19 20.68 0.91 1.78
N GLN A 20 20.32 0.03 2.72
CA GLN A 20 20.59 -1.40 2.57
C GLN A 20 19.76 -1.94 1.39
N PRO A 21 20.31 -2.81 0.53
CA PRO A 21 19.54 -3.44 -0.53
C PRO A 21 18.35 -4.21 0.04
N THR A 22 17.17 -4.02 -0.55
CA THR A 22 15.97 -4.80 -0.23
C THR A 22 16.11 -6.19 -0.82
N ALA A 23 16.80 -7.08 -0.10
CA ALA A 23 16.83 -8.50 -0.44
C ALA A 23 15.40 -9.07 -0.41
N PRO A 24 15.02 -9.95 -1.34
CA PRO A 24 13.74 -10.65 -1.28
C PRO A 24 13.74 -11.58 -0.06
N THR A 25 13.19 -11.09 1.03
CA THR A 25 12.93 -11.88 2.23
C THR A 25 11.78 -12.86 1.95
N GLY A 26 11.77 -14.07 2.54
CA GLY A 26 10.70 -15.06 2.32
C GLY A 26 10.34 -15.86 3.57
N GLU A 27 9.18 -15.57 4.16
CA GLU A 27 8.50 -16.41 5.15
C GLU A 27 7.24 -16.96 4.46
N LYS A 28 6.66 -18.06 4.97
CA LYS A 28 5.49 -18.67 4.33
C LYS A 28 4.33 -17.65 4.28
N PRO A 29 3.63 -17.51 3.14
CA PRO A 29 2.45 -16.66 3.06
C PRO A 29 1.43 -17.04 4.14
N VAL A 30 0.80 -16.03 4.74
CA VAL A 30 -0.30 -16.24 5.68
C VAL A 30 -1.46 -16.91 4.95
N LYS A 31 -1.97 -18.01 5.52
CA LYS A 31 -3.04 -18.80 4.89
C LYS A 31 -4.40 -18.15 5.13
N ASN A 32 -4.72 -17.15 4.32
CA ASN A 32 -6.04 -16.52 4.30
C ASN A 32 -6.87 -17.06 3.13
N SER A 33 -8.20 -17.06 3.29
CA SER A 33 -9.14 -17.32 2.20
C SER A 33 -8.95 -16.29 1.08
N PRO A 34 -9.29 -16.59 -0.19
CA PRO A 34 -9.00 -15.69 -1.32
C PRO A 34 -9.46 -14.24 -1.13
N ASP A 35 -10.64 -14.08 -0.52
CA ASP A 35 -11.32 -12.79 -0.27
C ASP A 35 -11.06 -12.22 1.14
N ALA A 36 -10.29 -12.92 1.99
CA ALA A 36 -10.02 -12.49 3.36
C ALA A 36 -8.79 -11.58 3.41
N LEU A 37 -8.89 -10.50 4.20
CA LEU A 37 -7.78 -9.58 4.44
C LEU A 37 -6.60 -10.31 5.07
N ALA A 38 -5.40 -10.03 4.55
CA ALA A 38 -4.18 -10.66 5.02
C ALA A 38 -3.91 -10.28 6.49
N SER A 39 -3.77 -11.30 7.34
CA SER A 39 -3.56 -11.18 8.79
C SER A 39 -2.71 -12.34 9.32
N GLY A 40 -2.26 -12.23 10.57
CA GLY A 40 -1.43 -13.23 11.24
C GLY A 40 0.02 -13.22 10.78
N PHE A 41 0.56 -12.04 10.51
CA PHE A 41 1.94 -11.88 10.04
C PHE A 41 2.93 -12.28 11.15
N PRO A 42 4.11 -12.84 10.82
CA PRO A 42 5.10 -13.24 11.83
C PRO A 42 5.56 -12.11 12.75
N HIS A 43 5.92 -12.42 13.99
CA HIS A 43 6.50 -11.46 14.95
C HIS A 43 7.97 -11.15 14.64
N SER A 44 8.22 -10.65 13.43
CA SER A 44 9.54 -10.35 12.88
C SER A 44 9.53 -9.03 12.11
N GLU A 45 10.70 -8.44 11.89
CA GLU A 45 10.88 -7.27 11.01
C GLU A 45 10.34 -7.54 9.59
N GLN A 46 10.47 -8.78 9.15
CA GLN A 46 9.99 -9.27 7.88
C GLN A 46 8.46 -9.44 7.85
N GLY A 47 7.86 -9.86 8.96
CA GLY A 47 6.41 -9.88 9.15
C GLY A 47 5.83 -8.46 9.15
N ALA A 48 6.48 -7.49 9.79
CA ALA A 48 6.09 -6.08 9.77
C ALA A 48 6.10 -5.49 8.35
N GLN A 49 7.11 -5.82 7.54
CA GLN A 49 7.15 -5.44 6.13
C GLN A 49 6.02 -6.07 5.32
N SER A 50 5.78 -7.36 5.53
CA SER A 50 4.69 -8.10 4.88
C SER A 50 3.33 -7.50 5.23
N ALA A 51 3.11 -7.14 6.50
CA ALA A 51 1.91 -6.46 6.97
C ALA A 51 1.71 -5.11 6.27
N ALA A 52 2.73 -4.25 6.25
CA ALA A 52 2.66 -2.94 5.59
C ALA A 52 2.34 -3.04 4.09
N ALA A 53 2.95 -4.01 3.38
CA ALA A 53 2.70 -4.25 1.96
C ALA A 53 1.25 -4.67 1.68
N ASN A 54 0.62 -5.43 2.58
CA ASN A 54 -0.77 -5.84 2.42
C ASN A 54 -1.76 -4.74 2.86
N TYR A 55 -1.45 -4.03 3.95
CA TYR A 55 -2.31 -2.96 4.44
C TYR A 55 -2.40 -1.77 3.49
N VAL A 56 -1.35 -1.47 2.71
CA VAL A 56 -1.46 -0.43 1.68
C VAL A 56 -2.40 -0.83 0.53
N VAL A 57 -2.51 -2.12 0.21
CA VAL A 57 -3.47 -2.62 -0.79
C VAL A 57 -4.89 -2.46 -0.30
N ALA A 58 -5.17 -2.88 0.95
CA ALA A 58 -6.50 -2.76 1.54
C ALA A 58 -6.93 -1.28 1.74
N LEU A 59 -6.09 -0.46 2.37
CA LEU A 59 -6.39 0.94 2.71
C LEU A 59 -6.42 1.90 1.51
N SER A 60 -5.95 1.45 0.33
CA SER A 60 -5.95 2.20 -0.92
C SER A 60 -6.77 1.50 -2.02
N GLY A 61 -7.58 0.50 -1.64
CA GLY A 61 -8.43 -0.28 -2.53
C GLY A 61 -9.83 0.30 -2.71
N ASP A 62 -10.61 -0.31 -3.60
CA ASP A 62 -12.00 0.03 -3.88
C ASP A 62 -12.95 -0.26 -2.71
N GLY A 63 -12.66 -1.28 -1.89
CA GLY A 63 -13.42 -1.60 -0.67
C GLY A 63 -13.59 -0.42 0.30
N MET A 64 -12.63 0.53 0.34
CA MET A 64 -12.72 1.73 1.17
C MET A 64 -13.88 2.66 0.80
N PHE A 65 -14.40 2.58 -0.43
CA PHE A 65 -15.48 3.45 -0.92
C PHE A 65 -16.87 2.94 -0.55
N ALA A 66 -17.02 1.66 -0.19
CA ALA A 66 -18.27 1.09 0.32
C ALA A 66 -18.22 0.97 1.85
N THR A 67 -19.15 1.62 2.57
CA THR A 67 -19.09 1.72 4.04
C THR A 67 -18.87 0.39 4.75
N ALA A 68 -19.67 -0.65 4.49
CA ALA A 68 -19.49 -1.95 5.15
C ALA A 68 -18.09 -2.56 4.95
N SER A 69 -17.55 -2.52 3.73
CA SER A 69 -16.22 -3.04 3.43
C SER A 69 -15.11 -2.17 4.03
N ARG A 70 -15.28 -0.85 4.06
CA ARG A 70 -14.38 0.08 4.76
C ARG A 70 -14.30 -0.24 6.26
N GLU A 71 -15.43 -0.53 6.89
CA GLU A 71 -15.47 -0.89 8.31
C GLU A 71 -14.71 -2.20 8.58
N GLU A 72 -14.96 -3.24 7.79
CA GLU A 72 -14.23 -4.51 7.85
C GLU A 72 -12.72 -4.34 7.64
N ILE A 73 -12.31 -3.48 6.69
CA ILE A 73 -10.90 -3.13 6.47
C ILE A 73 -10.31 -2.45 7.70
N VAL A 74 -10.99 -1.44 8.25
CA VAL A 74 -10.48 -0.68 9.41
C VAL A 74 -10.29 -1.59 10.62
N ASP A 75 -11.30 -2.41 10.94
CA ASP A 75 -11.27 -3.31 12.09
C ASP A 75 -10.22 -4.43 11.94
N ALA A 76 -9.90 -4.84 10.71
CA ALA A 76 -8.86 -5.83 10.44
C ALA A 76 -7.42 -5.28 10.50
N VAL A 77 -7.17 -4.05 10.02
CA VAL A 77 -5.80 -3.54 9.82
C VAL A 77 -5.30 -2.61 10.93
N TYR A 78 -6.18 -1.86 11.60
CA TYR A 78 -5.77 -0.92 12.66
C TYR A 78 -5.65 -1.59 14.02
N ALA A 79 -4.83 -1.00 14.89
CA ALA A 79 -4.73 -1.45 16.27
C ALA A 79 -6.03 -1.11 17.03
N PRO A 80 -6.53 -1.98 17.94
CA PRO A 80 -7.77 -1.74 18.68
C PRO A 80 -7.81 -0.39 19.42
N SER A 81 -6.64 0.12 19.84
CA SER A 81 -6.52 1.43 20.53
C SER A 81 -6.77 2.65 19.64
N VAL A 82 -6.82 2.51 18.31
CA VAL A 82 -7.08 3.62 17.36
C VAL A 82 -8.22 3.33 16.37
N ALA A 83 -8.65 2.08 16.21
CA ALA A 83 -9.61 1.67 15.18
C ALA A 83 -10.90 2.52 15.17
N ALA A 84 -11.50 2.80 16.32
CA ALA A 84 -12.73 3.60 16.42
C ALA A 84 -12.56 5.07 15.97
N GLU A 85 -11.41 5.69 16.29
CA GLU A 85 -11.07 7.04 15.83
C GLU A 85 -10.85 7.03 14.31
N ARG A 86 -10.12 6.04 13.80
CA ARG A 86 -9.83 5.89 12.37
C ARG A 86 -11.08 5.62 11.55
N LYS A 87 -12.00 4.78 12.03
CA LYS A 87 -13.33 4.56 11.43
C LYS A 87 -14.06 5.89 11.29
N THR A 88 -14.19 6.63 12.39
CA THR A 88 -14.83 7.95 12.44
C THR A 88 -14.22 8.97 11.46
N ASP A 89 -12.90 9.00 11.31
CA ASP A 89 -12.22 9.93 10.40
C ASP A 89 -12.30 9.48 8.93
N LEU A 90 -12.18 8.18 8.66
CA LEU A 90 -12.30 7.64 7.31
C LEU A 90 -13.74 7.73 6.80
N ASP A 91 -14.75 7.60 7.66
CA ASP A 91 -16.15 7.81 7.30
C ASP A 91 -16.45 9.26 6.89
N LYS A 92 -15.83 10.26 7.53
CA LYS A 92 -15.93 11.67 7.10
C LYS A 92 -15.37 11.91 5.70
N VAL A 93 -14.37 11.13 5.29
CA VAL A 93 -13.68 11.29 3.99
C VAL A 93 -14.39 10.47 2.92
N TYR A 94 -14.49 9.15 3.11
CA TYR A 94 -15.05 8.22 2.12
C TYR A 94 -16.58 8.24 2.07
N GLY A 95 -17.25 8.77 3.10
CA GLY A 95 -18.70 9.02 3.11
C GLY A 95 -19.12 10.42 2.65
N ASP A 96 -18.20 11.34 2.33
CA ASP A 96 -18.57 12.67 1.82
C ASP A 96 -19.10 12.58 0.38
N PRO A 97 -20.37 12.96 0.09
CA PRO A 97 -20.92 12.94 -1.26
C PRO A 97 -20.15 13.83 -2.25
N LYS A 98 -19.46 14.88 -1.79
CA LYS A 98 -18.61 15.71 -2.65
C LYS A 98 -17.32 14.98 -3.03
N PHE A 99 -16.71 14.25 -2.10
CA PHE A 99 -15.58 13.37 -2.39
C PHE A 99 -15.98 12.21 -3.31
N LEU A 100 -17.14 11.57 -3.10
CA LEU A 100 -17.65 10.50 -3.95
C LEU A 100 -18.07 10.97 -5.35
N LYS A 101 -18.48 12.25 -5.51
CA LYS A 101 -18.78 12.87 -6.82
C LYS A 101 -17.54 13.43 -7.53
N LYS A 102 -16.51 13.88 -6.79
CA LYS A 102 -15.09 13.71 -7.18
C LYS A 102 -14.83 12.19 -7.31
N VAL A 103 -13.76 11.70 -7.91
CA VAL A 103 -13.55 10.25 -8.20
C VAL A 103 -14.58 9.53 -9.12
N GLY A 104 -15.88 9.88 -9.10
CA GLY A 104 -16.89 9.50 -10.09
C GLY A 104 -17.95 8.48 -9.64
N LEU A 105 -18.18 8.36 -8.34
CA LEU A 105 -19.10 7.41 -7.72
C LEU A 105 -20.42 8.08 -7.32
N ASN A 106 -21.39 7.26 -6.94
CA ASN A 106 -22.60 7.70 -6.24
C ASN A 106 -22.43 7.63 -4.71
N GLU A 107 -23.48 7.95 -3.95
CA GLU A 107 -23.45 8.01 -2.48
C GLU A 107 -23.25 6.62 -1.82
N GLU A 108 -23.53 5.52 -2.52
CA GLU A 108 -23.22 4.16 -2.07
C GLU A 108 -21.82 3.67 -2.51
N GLY A 109 -20.96 4.56 -3.04
CA GLY A 109 -19.61 4.22 -3.49
C GLY A 109 -19.56 3.41 -4.80
N LYS A 110 -20.64 3.41 -5.60
CA LYS A 110 -20.77 2.61 -6.82
C LYS A 110 -20.48 3.43 -8.08
N ALA A 111 -19.87 2.76 -9.06
CA ALA A 111 -19.66 3.30 -10.40
C ALA A 111 -20.99 3.52 -11.15
N PRO A 112 -21.08 4.51 -12.07
CA PRO A 112 -22.22 4.64 -12.96
C PRO A 112 -22.31 3.46 -13.93
N LYS A 113 -23.54 3.16 -14.39
CA LYS A 113 -23.82 2.08 -15.35
C LYS A 113 -22.93 2.22 -16.60
N GLY A 114 -22.41 1.09 -17.08
CA GLY A 114 -21.49 1.07 -18.23
C GLY A 114 -20.04 1.43 -17.89
N SER A 115 -19.69 1.58 -16.60
CA SER A 115 -18.31 1.82 -16.18
C SER A 115 -17.88 0.92 -15.02
N THR A 116 -16.59 0.62 -14.95
CA THR A 116 -15.95 -0.14 -13.86
C THR A 116 -15.10 0.82 -13.05
N PHE A 117 -15.33 0.91 -11.74
CA PHE A 117 -14.44 1.66 -10.85
C PHE A 117 -13.16 0.87 -10.61
N VAL A 118 -12.03 1.59 -10.62
CA VAL A 118 -10.70 1.04 -10.43
C VAL A 118 -10.04 1.84 -9.32
N ALA A 119 -9.74 1.17 -8.22
CA ALA A 119 -8.82 1.63 -7.19
C ALA A 119 -7.96 0.42 -6.80
N ARG A 120 -6.80 0.28 -7.45
CA ARG A 120 -5.90 -0.87 -7.30
C ARG A 120 -4.51 -0.39 -6.96
N THR A 121 -3.93 -0.95 -5.91
CA THR A 121 -2.59 -0.62 -5.43
C THR A 121 -1.65 -1.81 -5.60
N THR A 122 -0.47 -1.53 -6.15
CA THR A 122 0.58 -2.52 -6.40
C THR A 122 1.85 -2.11 -5.64
N PRO A 123 2.15 -2.74 -4.48
CA PRO A 123 3.42 -2.57 -3.80
C PRO A 123 4.58 -2.97 -4.71
N VAL A 124 5.60 -2.12 -4.79
CA VAL A 124 6.84 -2.34 -5.57
C VAL A 124 8.02 -2.66 -4.65
N GLY A 125 7.95 -2.22 -3.38
CA GLY A 125 8.91 -2.65 -2.36
C GLY A 125 8.70 -2.00 -1.00
N THR A 126 9.26 -2.65 0.02
CA THR A 126 9.24 -2.19 1.42
C THR A 126 10.62 -1.76 1.89
N LYS A 127 10.67 -0.84 2.86
CA LYS A 127 11.90 -0.46 3.57
C LYS A 127 11.60 -0.19 5.03
N VAL A 128 12.30 -0.90 5.91
CA VAL A 128 12.27 -0.65 7.36
C VAL A 128 13.00 0.66 7.67
N ILE A 129 12.39 1.46 8.54
CA ILE A 129 12.93 2.74 9.03
C ILE A 129 13.33 2.62 10.51
N ASP A 130 12.52 1.93 11.31
CA ASP A 130 12.80 1.57 12.71
C ASP A 130 12.15 0.21 12.99
N TYR A 131 12.79 -0.62 13.82
CA TYR A 131 12.24 -1.89 14.30
C TYR A 131 12.65 -2.14 15.74
N LYS A 132 11.65 -2.47 16.57
CA LYS A 132 11.74 -2.86 17.96
C LYS A 132 10.70 -3.95 18.20
N ASP A 133 10.93 -4.80 19.20
CA ASP A 133 10.06 -5.95 19.54
C ASP A 133 8.58 -5.75 19.20
N LYS A 134 7.90 -4.75 19.80
CA LYS A 134 6.47 -4.49 19.55
C LYS A 134 6.13 -3.30 18.66
N LYS A 135 7.11 -2.70 17.97
CA LYS A 135 6.91 -1.49 17.15
C LYS A 135 7.78 -1.49 15.91
N ALA A 136 7.17 -1.26 14.75
CA ALA A 136 7.89 -1.13 13.49
C ALA A 136 7.47 0.14 12.74
N LYS A 137 8.39 0.72 12.00
CA LYS A 137 8.12 1.80 11.05
C LYS A 137 8.58 1.37 9.67
N VAL A 138 7.65 1.24 8.73
CA VAL A 138 7.90 0.68 7.40
C VAL A 138 7.41 1.62 6.33
N ALA A 139 8.29 1.98 5.40
CA ALA A 139 7.90 2.62 4.15
C ALA A 139 7.54 1.57 3.10
N VAL A 140 6.48 1.82 2.34
CA VAL A 140 6.06 1.03 1.17
C VAL A 140 5.99 1.97 -0.02
N TRP A 141 6.73 1.67 -1.08
CA TRP A 141 6.64 2.35 -2.37
C TRP A 141 5.74 1.54 -3.29
N TYR A 142 4.77 2.18 -3.93
CA TYR A 142 3.73 1.54 -4.72
C TYR A 142 3.28 2.42 -5.88
N SER A 143 2.74 1.79 -6.92
CA SER A 143 1.88 2.46 -7.89
C SER A 143 0.41 2.15 -7.62
N SER A 144 -0.46 3.05 -8.06
CA SER A 144 -1.91 2.95 -7.92
C SER A 144 -2.57 3.22 -9.26
N LEU A 145 -3.46 2.33 -9.70
CA LEU A 145 -4.39 2.56 -10.80
C LEU A 145 -5.69 3.09 -10.22
N PHE A 146 -6.08 4.31 -10.62
CA PHE A 146 -7.27 4.97 -10.09
C PHE A 146 -8.13 5.60 -11.20
N GLY A 147 -9.45 5.35 -11.19
CA GLY A 147 -10.41 6.00 -12.07
C GLY A 147 -11.61 5.13 -12.45
N LEU A 148 -12.27 5.49 -13.55
CA LEU A 148 -13.41 4.79 -14.14
C LEU A 148 -13.04 4.30 -15.54
N ALA A 149 -13.07 2.99 -15.75
CA ALA A 149 -12.99 2.36 -17.07
C ALA A 149 -14.41 2.30 -17.69
N GLY A 150 -14.69 3.19 -18.64
CA GLY A 150 -15.90 3.24 -19.46
C GLY A 150 -15.73 4.29 -20.56
N GLU A 151 -16.31 4.09 -21.74
CA GLU A 151 -15.99 4.88 -22.96
C GLU A 151 -16.19 6.39 -22.78
N ASP A 152 -17.31 6.79 -22.15
CA ASP A 152 -17.63 8.20 -21.90
C ASP A 152 -16.98 8.80 -20.65
N SER A 153 -16.13 8.04 -19.95
CA SER A 153 -15.52 8.42 -18.67
C SER A 153 -14.79 9.76 -18.74
N LYS A 154 -15.22 10.72 -17.91
CA LYS A 154 -14.49 11.98 -17.67
C LYS A 154 -13.44 11.84 -16.56
N ARG A 155 -13.15 10.60 -16.14
CA ARG A 155 -12.19 10.21 -15.11
C ARG A 155 -11.52 8.89 -15.54
N PRO A 156 -10.80 8.85 -16.67
CA PRO A 156 -10.16 7.63 -17.15
C PRO A 156 -9.21 7.07 -16.09
N VAL A 157 -8.92 5.77 -16.16
CA VAL A 157 -7.97 5.13 -15.24
C VAL A 157 -6.56 5.68 -15.49
N THR A 158 -5.95 6.23 -14.44
CA THR A 158 -4.58 6.76 -14.46
C THR A 158 -3.70 6.04 -13.47
N GLU A 159 -2.40 5.88 -13.79
CA GLU A 159 -1.39 5.48 -12.80
C GLU A 159 -0.93 6.68 -11.97
N SER A 160 -0.59 6.46 -10.70
CA SER A 160 0.09 7.41 -9.82
C SER A 160 1.02 6.69 -8.86
N TRP A 161 2.10 7.35 -8.41
CA TRP A 161 3.18 6.74 -7.65
C TRP A 161 3.34 7.38 -6.27
N TYR A 162 3.36 6.56 -5.22
CA TYR A 162 3.27 7.02 -3.83
C TYR A 162 4.25 6.30 -2.91
N THR A 163 4.49 6.88 -1.74
CA THR A 163 5.15 6.20 -0.63
C THR A 163 4.34 6.40 0.64
N ASN A 164 3.80 5.30 1.20
CA ASN A 164 3.22 5.31 2.54
C ASN A 164 4.29 4.94 3.55
N THR A 165 4.36 5.66 4.66
CA THR A 165 5.13 5.25 5.84
C THR A 165 4.16 4.87 6.94
N PHE A 166 4.08 3.58 7.24
CA PHE A 166 3.26 3.01 8.31
C PHE A 166 4.02 3.01 9.63
N GLU A 167 3.28 3.29 10.70
CA GLU A 167 3.67 2.99 12.07
C GLU A 167 2.81 1.80 12.53
N LEU A 168 3.49 0.73 12.94
CA LEU A 168 2.90 -0.57 13.29
C LEU A 168 3.19 -0.91 14.74
N SER A 169 2.25 -1.61 15.37
CA SER A 169 2.37 -2.20 16.70
C SER A 169 2.09 -3.69 16.66
N TRP A 170 2.79 -4.48 17.47
CA TRP A 170 2.49 -5.90 17.65
C TRP A 170 1.42 -6.05 18.74
N VAL A 171 0.22 -6.50 18.36
CA VAL A 171 -0.96 -6.60 19.22
C VAL A 171 -1.71 -7.89 18.88
N ASP A 172 -2.12 -8.64 19.91
CA ASP A 172 -2.97 -9.85 19.81
C ASP A 172 -2.50 -10.90 18.78
N GLY A 173 -1.19 -11.00 18.58
CA GLY A 173 -0.57 -12.00 17.70
C GLY A 173 -0.40 -11.55 16.24
N ASP A 174 -0.55 -10.25 15.94
CA ASP A 174 -0.39 -9.70 14.60
C ASP A 174 0.22 -8.29 14.61
N TRP A 175 0.74 -7.83 13.46
CA TRP A 175 1.13 -6.44 13.25
C TRP A 175 -0.10 -5.60 12.90
N LYS A 176 -0.39 -4.53 13.62
CA LYS A 176 -1.53 -3.62 13.37
C LYS A 176 -1.09 -2.17 13.21
N VAL A 177 -1.75 -1.43 12.32
CA VAL A 177 -1.47 -0.01 12.02
C VAL A 177 -1.90 0.88 13.19
N THR A 178 -1.03 1.79 13.62
CA THR A 178 -1.38 2.88 14.56
C THR A 178 -1.54 4.23 13.84
N ASP A 179 -0.68 4.49 12.87
CA ASP A 179 -0.72 5.67 12.00
C ASP A 179 -0.09 5.34 10.64
N PHE A 180 -0.40 6.13 9.61
CA PHE A 180 0.43 6.16 8.41
C PHE A 180 0.42 7.54 7.77
N LYS A 181 1.47 7.84 7.01
CA LYS A 181 1.58 9.09 6.22
C LYS A 181 1.93 8.75 4.79
N GLN A 182 1.11 9.22 3.85
CA GLN A 182 1.39 9.19 2.42
C GLN A 182 2.23 10.41 2.03
N LYS A 183 3.06 10.23 1.01
CA LYS A 183 3.61 11.30 0.18
C LYS A 183 3.69 10.82 -1.27
N ASP A 184 3.86 11.76 -2.20
CA ASP A 184 4.22 11.42 -3.57
C ASP A 184 5.53 10.61 -3.58
N GLY A 185 5.53 9.54 -4.37
CA GLY A 185 6.67 8.64 -4.51
C GLY A 185 7.63 9.13 -5.58
N PRO A 186 8.88 8.61 -5.59
CA PRO A 186 9.68 8.63 -6.80
C PRO A 186 8.84 8.03 -7.95
N THR A 187 8.56 8.85 -8.96
CA THR A 187 7.79 8.43 -10.14
C THR A 187 8.80 8.03 -11.22
N PRO A 188 8.79 6.78 -11.71
CA PRO A 188 9.65 6.39 -12.83
C PRO A 188 9.22 7.15 -14.09
N ILE A 189 10.17 7.34 -15.02
CA ILE A 189 9.84 7.89 -16.34
C ILE A 189 9.00 6.83 -17.08
N GLY A 190 7.76 7.18 -17.43
CA GLY A 190 6.90 6.34 -18.24
C GLY A 190 7.50 6.09 -19.63
N LYS A 191 7.29 4.89 -20.17
CA LYS A 191 7.64 4.56 -21.55
C LYS A 191 6.51 5.04 -22.48
N ASP A 192 6.87 5.37 -23.73
CA ASP A 192 5.89 5.60 -24.80
C ASP A 192 5.10 4.31 -25.09
N GLN A 193 3.95 4.17 -24.42
CA GLN A 193 2.97 3.11 -24.63
C GLN A 193 1.63 3.76 -24.97
N ALA A 194 0.94 3.21 -25.98
CA ALA A 194 -0.43 3.62 -26.26
C ALA A 194 -1.33 3.27 -25.05
N ALA A 195 -2.22 4.19 -24.68
CA ALA A 195 -3.22 3.91 -23.66
C ALA A 195 -4.21 2.85 -24.17
N SER A 196 -4.49 1.85 -23.33
CA SER A 196 -5.53 0.85 -23.60
C SER A 196 -6.92 1.49 -23.67
N SER A 197 -7.82 0.82 -24.39
CA SER A 197 -9.23 1.17 -24.41
C SER A 197 -9.90 1.03 -23.03
N ALA A 198 -11.05 1.67 -22.87
CA ALA A 198 -11.86 1.53 -21.67
C ALA A 198 -12.36 0.08 -21.45
N GLU A 199 -12.62 -0.66 -22.53
CA GLU A 199 -13.04 -2.06 -22.51
C GLU A 199 -11.90 -2.96 -22.01
N GLU A 200 -10.71 -2.87 -22.61
CA GLU A 200 -9.52 -3.63 -22.17
C GLU A 200 -9.18 -3.36 -20.70
N MET A 201 -9.29 -2.11 -20.24
CA MET A 201 -9.06 -1.76 -18.83
C MET A 201 -10.14 -2.34 -17.90
N ALA A 202 -11.41 -2.32 -18.31
CA ALA A 202 -12.49 -2.91 -17.53
C ALA A 202 -12.35 -4.43 -17.44
N ASP A 203 -11.94 -5.08 -18.53
CA ASP A 203 -11.78 -6.54 -18.59
C ASP A 203 -10.51 -7.02 -17.88
N ALA A 204 -9.41 -6.25 -17.93
CA ALA A 204 -8.26 -6.50 -17.06
C ALA A 204 -8.65 -6.42 -15.57
N VAL A 205 -9.49 -5.46 -15.17
CA VAL A 205 -9.95 -5.32 -13.79
C VAL A 205 -10.90 -6.45 -13.37
N LYS A 206 -11.76 -6.96 -14.25
CA LYS A 206 -12.63 -8.10 -13.94
C LYS A 206 -11.89 -9.45 -13.98
N GLY A 207 -10.95 -9.61 -14.91
CA GLY A 207 -10.25 -10.86 -15.20
C GLY A 207 -9.03 -11.13 -14.31
N PHE A 208 -8.29 -10.09 -13.91
CA PHE A 208 -7.20 -10.23 -12.94
C PHE A 208 -7.71 -9.93 -11.53
N GLY A 209 -7.80 -10.97 -10.70
CA GLY A 209 -8.15 -10.84 -9.28
C GLY A 209 -7.13 -10.06 -8.46
N GLY A 210 -7.51 -9.64 -7.26
CA GLY A 210 -6.60 -9.00 -6.31
C GLY A 210 -5.60 -9.97 -5.68
N PHE A 211 -4.52 -9.44 -5.10
CA PHE A 211 -3.57 -10.24 -4.34
C PHE A 211 -4.06 -10.47 -2.91
N THR A 212 -4.31 -11.72 -2.53
CA THR A 212 -4.53 -12.13 -1.12
C THR A 212 -3.26 -11.98 -0.26
N TYR A 213 -2.09 -11.90 -0.89
CA TYR A 213 -0.81 -11.62 -0.23
C TYR A 213 0.12 -10.83 -1.16
N ALA A 214 0.27 -9.53 -0.92
CA ALA A 214 1.22 -8.67 -1.64
C ALA A 214 2.61 -8.72 -0.99
N ARG A 215 3.65 -8.86 -1.82
CA ARG A 215 5.06 -8.84 -1.41
C ARG A 215 5.96 -8.40 -2.57
#